data_AF-A0A7V3C6Q4-F1
#
_entry.id   AF-A0A7V3C6Q4-F1
#
_cell.length_a   1.000
_cell.length_b   1.000
_cell.length_c   1.000
_cell.angle_alpha   90.00
_cell.angle_beta   90.00
_cell.angle_gamma   90.00
#
_symmetry.space_group_name_H-M   'P 1'
#
loop_
_entity.id
_entity.type
_entity.pdbx_description
1 polymer ?
#
loop_
_entity_poly.entity_id
_entity_poly.type
_entity_poly.pdbx_seq_one_letter_code
_entity_poly.pdbx_strand_id
1 'polypeptide(L)'
;MLVDFAALVVFGNATVLSVGVRLPLFNRNQGNVESARAELEQAQLEVERVKLSLRARFATAYKNYLDSVALARKYRDEMLPRAQQAYELYLASYQQMAAAYPQVLIAQRTHFQLQVDYVDALLNLWRNIVEIRGMLLTGGLEVPRPAIE
;
A
#
# COMPACT_ATOMS: atom_id res chain seq x y z
N MET A 1 12.76 7.60 -52.49
CA MET A 1 13.43 8.61 -53.33
C MET A 1 13.47 9.92 -52.54
N LEU A 2 14.62 10.29 -51.98
CA LEU A 2 14.85 11.58 -51.34
C LEU A 2 15.36 12.52 -52.43
N VAL A 3 14.59 13.55 -52.79
CA VAL A 3 15.02 14.55 -53.77
C VAL A 3 15.77 15.64 -52.99
N ASP A 4 17.08 15.68 -53.18
CA ASP A 4 17.95 16.78 -52.74
C ASP A 4 18.52 17.44 -54.00
N PHE A 5 18.41 18.77 -54.11
CA PHE A 5 19.14 19.55 -55.10
C PHE A 5 19.49 20.91 -54.51
N ALA A 6 20.77 21.07 -54.16
CA ALA A 6 21.40 22.37 -53.99
C ALA A 6 22.87 22.27 -54.43
N ALA A 7 23.21 22.91 -55.55
CA ALA A 7 24.59 23.14 -55.97
C ALA A 7 24.72 24.61 -56.38
N LEU A 8 25.70 25.31 -55.82
CA LEU A 8 26.08 26.66 -56.22
C LEU A 8 27.06 26.54 -57.41
N VAL A 9 26.63 26.92 -58.61
CA VAL A 9 27.50 27.00 -59.79
C VAL A 9 27.50 28.45 -60.28
N VAL A 10 28.67 29.09 -60.30
CA VAL A 10 28.86 30.48 -60.75
C VAL A 10 29.49 30.44 -62.14
N PHE A 11 28.76 30.89 -63.16
CA PHE A 11 29.31 31.21 -64.48
C PHE A 11 28.88 32.62 -64.88
N GLY A 12 29.82 33.57 -64.93
CA GLY A 12 29.59 34.94 -65.40
C GLY A 12 28.58 35.74 -64.57
N ASN A 13 28.14 36.89 -65.11
CA ASN A 13 27.34 37.92 -64.41
C ASN A 13 25.87 37.51 -64.12
N ALA A 14 25.60 36.24 -63.81
CA ALA A 14 24.28 35.76 -63.40
C ALA A 14 24.41 34.91 -62.13
N THR A 15 23.77 35.35 -61.04
CA THR A 15 23.65 34.59 -59.79
C THR A 15 22.28 33.91 -59.77
N VAL A 16 22.27 32.58 -59.73
CA VAL A 16 21.03 31.80 -59.57
C VAL A 16 20.98 31.27 -58.13
N LEU A 17 19.92 31.63 -57.40
CA LEU A 17 19.62 31.12 -56.06
C LEU A 17 18.52 30.07 -56.16
N SER A 18 18.76 28.87 -55.64
CA SER A 18 17.75 27.81 -55.55
C SER A 18 17.37 27.53 -54.10
N VAL A 19 16.08 27.35 -53.84
CA VAL A 19 15.51 26.97 -52.53
C VAL A 19 14.82 25.61 -52.70
N GLY A 20 15.23 24.60 -51.93
CA GLY A 20 14.64 23.27 -51.95
C GLY A 20 13.95 22.93 -50.62
N VAL A 21 12.78 22.28 -50.70
CA VAL A 21 12.03 21.76 -49.53
C VAL A 21 11.93 20.24 -49.68
N ARG A 22 12.38 19.49 -48.67
CA ARG A 22 12.27 18.02 -48.65
C ARG A 22 10.86 17.60 -48.22
N LEU A 23 10.06 17.13 -49.16
CA LEU A 23 8.72 16.58 -48.92
C LEU A 23 8.80 15.04 -48.87
N PRO A 24 8.55 14.39 -47.72
CA PRO A 24 8.51 12.94 -47.64
C PRO A 24 7.23 12.41 -48.31
N LEU A 25 7.35 11.91 -49.54
CA LEU A 25 6.18 11.45 -50.32
C LEU A 25 5.63 10.07 -49.87
N PHE A 26 6.46 9.23 -49.24
CA PHE A 26 6.10 7.85 -48.87
C PHE A 26 6.21 7.54 -47.37
N ASN A 27 7.07 8.26 -46.62
CA ASN A 27 7.22 8.06 -45.18
C ASN A 27 6.38 9.08 -44.40
N ARG A 28 5.16 8.70 -44.06
CA ARG A 28 4.22 9.52 -43.27
C ARG A 28 4.39 9.38 -41.75
N ASN A 29 5.52 8.82 -41.30
CA ASN A 29 5.82 8.61 -39.87
C ASN A 29 4.75 7.80 -39.10
N GLN A 30 3.97 6.98 -39.81
CA GLN A 30 2.80 6.27 -39.26
C GLN A 30 3.18 5.35 -38.10
N GLY A 31 4.32 4.66 -38.18
CA GLY A 31 4.81 3.80 -37.10
C GLY A 31 5.09 4.54 -35.79
N ASN A 32 5.70 5.74 -35.85
CA ASN A 32 5.96 6.53 -34.64
C ASN A 32 4.66 7.12 -34.07
N VAL A 33 3.69 7.45 -34.92
CA VAL A 33 2.36 7.90 -34.47
C VAL A 33 1.63 6.75 -33.76
N GLU A 34 1.64 5.54 -34.31
CA GLU A 34 1.03 4.37 -33.66
C GLU A 34 1.77 3.98 -32.37
N SER A 35 3.11 4.07 -32.33
CA SER A 35 3.89 3.86 -31.10
C SER A 35 3.48 4.85 -30.01
N ALA A 36 3.41 6.15 -30.35
CA ALA A 36 2.99 7.18 -29.39
C ALA A 36 1.54 6.99 -28.92
N ARG A 37 0.63 6.49 -29.77
CA ARG A 37 -0.74 6.12 -29.37
C ARG A 37 -0.74 4.96 -28.40
N ALA A 38 0.04 3.91 -28.67
CA ALA A 38 0.15 2.74 -27.80
C ALA A 38 0.78 3.10 -26.43
N GLU A 39 1.80 3.95 -26.41
CA GLU A 39 2.39 4.47 -25.16
C GLU A 39 1.37 5.27 -24.34
N LEU A 40 0.55 6.10 -24.99
CA LEU A 40 -0.53 6.82 -24.33
C LEU A 40 -1.59 5.87 -23.74
N GLU A 41 -2.00 4.86 -24.50
CA GLU A 41 -2.94 3.84 -24.03
C GLU A 41 -2.37 3.05 -22.85
N GLN A 42 -1.12 2.63 -22.93
CA GLN A 42 -0.41 1.96 -21.84
C GLN A 42 -0.37 2.82 -20.58
N ALA A 43 -0.03 4.11 -20.71
CA ALA A 43 -0.01 5.03 -19.58
C ALA A 43 -1.40 5.21 -18.93
N GLN A 44 -2.47 5.23 -19.73
CA GLN A 44 -3.85 5.28 -19.22
C GLN A 44 -4.23 4.00 -18.47
N LEU A 45 -3.88 2.84 -19.01
CA LEU A 45 -4.12 1.55 -18.35
C LEU A 45 -3.33 1.42 -17.04
N GLU A 46 -2.10 1.93 -17.00
CA GLU A 46 -1.28 1.92 -15.78
C GLU A 46 -1.91 2.77 -14.66
N VAL A 47 -2.49 3.92 -15.00
CA VAL A 47 -3.26 4.73 -14.04
C VAL A 47 -4.44 3.93 -13.46
N GLU A 48 -5.19 3.21 -14.29
CA GLU A 48 -6.31 2.39 -13.82
C GLU A 48 -5.84 1.21 -12.96
N ARG A 49 -4.74 0.54 -13.37
CA ARG A 49 -4.09 -0.52 -12.59
C ARG A 49 -3.73 -0.03 -11.18
N VAL A 50 -3.10 1.13 -11.08
CA VAL A 50 -2.72 1.74 -9.80
C VAL A 50 -3.94 2.09 -8.95
N LYS A 51 -5.00 2.65 -9.54
CA LYS A 51 -6.26 2.92 -8.82
C LYS A 51 -6.89 1.66 -8.25
N LEU A 52 -6.97 0.59 -9.03
CA LEU A 52 -7.53 -0.69 -8.59
C LEU A 52 -6.68 -1.32 -7.48
N SER A 53 -5.35 -1.27 -7.62
CA SER A 53 -4.42 -1.71 -6.58
C SER A 53 -4.60 -0.93 -5.27
N LEU A 54 -4.70 0.40 -5.32
CA LEU A 54 -4.97 1.23 -4.15
C LEU A 54 -6.31 0.91 -3.48
N ARG A 55 -7.38 0.72 -4.27
CA ARG A 55 -8.69 0.31 -3.76
C ARG A 55 -8.62 -1.03 -3.03
N ALA A 56 -7.96 -2.03 -3.62
CA ALA A 56 -7.81 -3.34 -3.01
C ALA A 56 -7.01 -3.28 -1.71
N ARG A 57 -5.88 -2.55 -1.70
CA ARG A 57 -5.06 -2.34 -0.50
C ARG A 57 -5.85 -1.62 0.60
N PHE A 58 -6.61 -0.59 0.25
CA PHE A 58 -7.45 0.13 1.21
C PHE A 58 -8.53 -0.76 1.80
N ALA A 59 -9.21 -1.57 0.99
CA ALA A 59 -10.24 -2.49 1.47
C ALA A 59 -9.68 -3.46 2.51
N THR A 60 -8.48 -4.01 2.28
CA THR A 60 -7.79 -4.88 3.24
C THR A 60 -7.41 -4.13 4.51
N ALA A 61 -6.77 -2.96 4.40
CA ALA A 61 -6.37 -2.17 5.57
C ALA A 61 -7.58 -1.75 6.43
N TYR A 62 -8.68 -1.36 5.78
CA TYR A 62 -9.91 -0.98 6.46
C TYR A 62 -10.57 -2.15 7.17
N LYS A 63 -10.59 -3.35 6.55
CA LYS A 63 -11.04 -4.56 7.21
C LYS A 63 -10.21 -4.88 8.46
N ASN A 64 -8.89 -4.86 8.34
CA ASN A 64 -7.98 -5.11 9.47
C ASN A 64 -8.20 -4.11 10.61
N TYR A 65 -8.43 -2.84 10.28
CA TYR A 65 -8.82 -1.82 11.25
C TYR A 65 -10.10 -2.20 11.99
N LEU A 66 -11.19 -2.54 11.28
CA LEU A 66 -12.45 -2.93 11.91
C LEU A 66 -12.29 -4.16 12.82
N ASP A 67 -11.55 -5.18 12.36
CA ASP A 67 -11.27 -6.38 13.14
C ASP A 67 -10.48 -6.05 14.42
N SER A 68 -9.48 -5.17 14.32
CA SER A 68 -8.69 -4.72 15.48
C SER A 68 -9.51 -3.89 16.49
N VAL A 69 -10.45 -3.07 16.02
CA VAL A 69 -11.40 -2.34 16.89
C VAL A 69 -12.28 -3.33 17.64
N ALA A 70 -12.84 -4.33 16.93
CA ALA A 70 -13.69 -5.34 17.53
C ALA A 70 -12.94 -6.17 18.58
N LEU A 71 -11.70 -6.56 18.28
CA LEU A 71 -10.86 -7.33 19.19
C LEU A 71 -10.52 -6.53 20.46
N ALA A 72 -10.03 -5.29 20.32
CA ALA A 72 -9.71 -4.43 21.46
C ALA A 72 -10.95 -4.19 22.35
N ARG A 73 -12.13 -4.00 21.73
CA ARG A 73 -13.39 -3.87 22.46
C ARG A 73 -13.73 -5.15 23.23
N LYS A 74 -13.59 -6.32 22.61
CA LYS A 74 -13.87 -7.62 23.24
C LYS A 74 -12.96 -7.87 24.46
N TYR A 75 -11.68 -7.51 24.38
CA TYR A 75 -10.78 -7.57 25.54
C TYR A 75 -11.26 -6.67 26.68
N ARG A 76 -11.54 -5.40 26.38
CA ARG A 76 -11.95 -4.38 27.36
C ARG A 76 -13.28 -4.69 28.02
N ASP A 77 -14.29 -5.07 27.22
CA ASP A 77 -15.68 -5.14 27.66
C ASP A 77 -16.07 -6.55 28.15
N GLU A 78 -15.35 -7.60 27.75
CA GLU A 78 -15.69 -8.98 28.12
C GLU A 78 -14.56 -9.75 28.78
N MET A 79 -13.41 -9.90 28.12
CA MET A 79 -12.38 -10.87 28.56
C MET A 79 -11.68 -10.43 29.84
N LEU A 80 -11.26 -9.16 29.92
CA LEU A 80 -10.60 -8.61 31.10
C LEU A 80 -11.53 -8.59 32.34
N PRO A 81 -12.77 -8.08 32.25
CA PRO A 81 -13.71 -8.15 33.37
C PRO A 81 -13.96 -9.57 33.86
N ARG A 82 -14.18 -10.53 32.95
CA ARG A 82 -14.41 -11.94 33.32
C ARG A 82 -13.20 -12.55 34.03
N ALA A 83 -11.99 -12.28 33.56
CA ALA A 83 -10.77 -12.79 34.17
C ALA A 83 -10.52 -12.17 35.56
N GLN A 84 -10.80 -10.87 35.71
CA GLN A 84 -10.74 -10.19 37.01
C GLN A 84 -11.74 -10.80 37.99
N GLN A 85 -13.00 -10.99 37.58
CA GLN A 85 -14.04 -11.61 38.40
C GLN A 85 -13.67 -13.04 38.81
N ALA A 86 -13.10 -13.83 37.89
CA ALA A 86 -12.64 -15.18 38.21
C ALA A 86 -11.52 -15.17 39.26
N TYR A 87 -10.55 -14.27 39.13
CA TYR A 87 -9.49 -14.10 40.12
C TYR A 87 -10.03 -13.71 41.49
N GLU A 88 -10.93 -12.72 41.55
CA GLU A 88 -11.58 -12.28 42.79
C GLU A 88 -12.38 -13.41 43.44
N LEU A 89 -13.11 -14.19 42.65
CA LEU A 89 -13.88 -15.34 43.13
C LEU A 89 -12.98 -16.39 43.78
N TYR A 90 -11.92 -16.82 43.10
CA TYR A 90 -11.01 -17.83 43.66
C TYR A 90 -10.26 -17.31 44.89
N LEU A 91 -9.90 -16.03 44.91
CA LEU A 91 -9.28 -15.40 46.07
C LEU A 91 -10.23 -15.43 47.28
N ALA A 92 -11.50 -15.08 47.09
CA ALA A 92 -12.52 -15.14 48.13
C ALA A 92 -12.76 -16.58 48.62
N SER A 93 -12.86 -17.56 47.72
CA SER A 93 -13.01 -18.98 48.09
C SER A 93 -11.81 -19.51 48.87
N TYR A 94 -10.59 -19.08 48.54
CA TYR A 94 -9.39 -19.44 49.30
C TYR A 94 -9.41 -18.82 50.72
N GLN A 95 -9.78 -17.55 50.86
CA GLN A 95 -9.91 -16.88 52.16
C GLN A 95 -10.92 -17.56 53.08
N GLN A 96 -11.95 -18.20 52.50
CA GLN A 96 -12.94 -18.99 53.22
C GLN A 96 -12.52 -20.45 53.44
N MET A 97 -11.28 -20.82 53.10
CA MET A 97 -10.77 -22.21 53.14
C MET A 97 -11.56 -23.20 52.26
N ALA A 98 -12.34 -22.70 51.30
CA ALA A 98 -13.19 -23.49 50.40
C ALA A 98 -12.49 -23.89 49.08
N ALA A 99 -11.36 -23.26 48.75
CA ALA A 99 -10.55 -23.57 47.58
C ALA A 99 -9.06 -23.59 47.88
N ALA A 100 -8.28 -24.33 47.10
CA ALA A 100 -6.83 -24.38 47.24
C ALA A 100 -6.15 -23.16 46.59
N TYR A 101 -5.10 -22.63 47.24
CA TYR A 101 -4.34 -21.47 46.76
C TYR A 101 -3.82 -21.58 45.30
N PRO A 102 -3.40 -22.74 44.77
CA PRO A 102 -2.97 -22.84 43.38
C PRO A 102 -3.99 -22.35 42.36
N GLN A 103 -5.30 -22.46 42.64
CA GLN A 103 -6.35 -21.95 41.74
C GLN A 103 -6.33 -20.42 41.65
N VAL A 104 -6.02 -19.74 42.75
CA VAL A 104 -5.83 -18.28 42.80
C VAL A 104 -4.68 -17.86 41.89
N LEU A 105 -3.56 -18.57 41.94
CA LEU A 105 -2.38 -18.28 41.11
C LEU A 105 -2.65 -18.50 39.62
N ILE A 106 -3.40 -19.54 39.26
CA ILE A 106 -3.80 -19.80 37.87
C ILE A 106 -4.71 -18.68 37.36
N ALA A 107 -5.71 -18.27 38.14
CA ALA A 107 -6.61 -17.19 37.78
C ALA A 107 -5.87 -15.84 37.66
N GLN A 108 -4.97 -15.54 38.60
CA GLN A 108 -4.13 -14.33 38.55
C GLN A 108 -3.25 -14.29 37.31
N ARG A 109 -2.56 -15.40 37.00
CA ARG A 109 -1.74 -15.52 35.79
C ARG A 109 -2.57 -15.29 34.53
N THR A 110 -3.78 -15.86 34.47
CA THR A 110 -4.69 -15.69 33.34
C THR A 110 -5.14 -14.24 33.19
N HIS A 111 -5.46 -13.56 34.30
CA HIS A 111 -5.81 -12.14 34.29
C HIS A 111 -4.67 -11.28 33.75
N PHE A 112 -3.44 -11.47 34.24
CA PHE A 112 -2.27 -10.75 33.75
C PHE A 112 -1.94 -11.05 32.29
N GLN A 113 -2.08 -12.29 31.84
CA GLN A 113 -1.87 -12.63 30.43
C GLN A 113 -2.86 -11.85 29.54
N LEU A 114 -4.14 -11.79 29.91
CA LEU A 114 -5.13 -11.03 29.15
C LEU A 114 -4.88 -9.52 29.17
N GLN A 115 -4.25 -8.98 30.22
CA GLN A 115 -3.83 -7.58 30.24
C GLN A 115 -2.72 -7.32 29.21
N VAL A 116 -1.72 -8.21 29.13
CA VAL A 116 -0.66 -8.12 28.10
C VAL A 116 -1.27 -8.25 26.70
N ASP A 117 -2.11 -9.26 26.48
CA ASP A 117 -2.75 -9.47 25.18
C ASP A 117 -3.63 -8.27 24.75
N TYR A 118 -4.27 -7.59 25.71
CA TYR A 118 -5.03 -6.38 25.44
C TYR A 118 -4.14 -5.21 24.98
N VAL A 119 -2.97 -5.05 25.58
CA VAL A 119 -1.98 -4.04 25.13
C VAL A 119 -1.53 -4.34 23.70
N ASP A 120 -1.27 -5.60 23.38
CA ASP A 120 -0.93 -6.01 22.01
C ASP A 120 -2.08 -5.76 21.02
N ALA A 121 -3.33 -6.02 21.43
CA ALA A 121 -4.50 -5.70 20.62
C ALA A 121 -4.63 -4.19 20.36
N LEU A 122 -4.35 -3.35 21.37
CA LEU A 122 -4.32 -1.88 21.21
C LEU A 122 -3.19 -1.44 20.27
N LEU A 123 -2.00 -2.02 20.41
CA LEU A 123 -0.87 -1.71 19.53
C LEU A 123 -1.20 -2.03 18.07
N ASN A 124 -1.82 -3.18 17.81
CA ASN A 124 -2.28 -3.57 16.48
C ASN A 124 -3.35 -2.63 15.94
N LEU A 125 -4.31 -2.21 16.76
CA LEU A 125 -5.30 -1.20 16.40
C LEU A 125 -4.63 0.12 15.98
N TRP A 126 -3.69 0.63 16.77
CA TRP A 126 -2.99 1.87 16.46
C TRP A 126 -2.15 1.78 15.18
N ARG A 127 -1.50 0.64 14.94
CA ARG A 127 -0.78 0.38 13.67
C ARG A 127 -1.72 0.47 12.47
N ASN A 128 -2.89 -0.16 12.54
CA ASN A 128 -3.90 -0.10 11.46
C ASN A 128 -4.43 1.32 11.25
N ILE A 129 -4.63 2.09 12.33
CA ILE A 129 -5.02 3.51 12.24
C ILE A 129 -3.94 4.32 11.54
N VAL A 130 -2.67 4.13 11.88
CA VAL A 130 -1.55 4.84 11.26
C VAL A 130 -1.40 4.47 9.79
N GLU A 131 -1.58 3.20 9.42
CA GLU A 131 -1.56 2.77 8.02
C GLU A 131 -2.63 3.48 7.18
N ILE A 132 -3.87 3.58 7.67
CA ILE A 132 -4.95 4.28 6.98
C ILE A 132 -4.70 5.79 6.94
N ARG A 133 -4.33 6.41 8.06
CA ARG A 133 -4.04 7.86 8.13
C ARG A 133 -2.84 8.26 7.29
N GLY A 134 -1.85 7.36 7.18
CA GLY A 134 -0.69 7.50 6.31
C GLY A 134 -1.00 7.24 4.83
N MET A 135 -2.27 7.17 4.43
CA MET A 135 -2.68 6.92 3.04
C MET A 135 -2.08 5.63 2.45
N LEU A 136 -1.90 4.60 3.30
CA LEU A 136 -1.27 3.32 2.94
C LEU A 136 0.20 3.45 2.51
N LEU A 137 0.86 4.57 2.80
CA LEU A 137 2.30 4.72 2.68
C LEU A 137 2.96 4.08 3.89
N THR A 138 3.08 2.75 3.83
CA THR A 138 3.81 1.93 4.81
C THR A 138 5.11 1.45 4.16
N GLY A 139 6.17 1.30 4.97
CA GLY A 139 7.47 0.80 4.49
C GLY A 139 8.28 1.77 3.60
N GLY A 140 7.97 3.07 3.58
CA GLY A 140 8.74 4.07 2.82
C GLY A 140 10.21 4.25 3.26
N LEU A 141 10.59 3.63 4.38
CA LEU A 141 11.96 3.56 4.89
C LEU A 141 12.57 2.15 4.77
N GLU A 142 11.84 1.19 4.20
CA GLU A 142 12.32 -0.17 3.98
C GLU A 142 13.22 -0.21 2.73
N VAL A 143 14.34 -0.94 2.82
CA VAL A 143 15.26 -1.12 1.70
C VAL A 143 14.51 -1.80 0.53
N PRO A 144 14.57 -1.27 -0.71
CA PRO A 144 13.93 -1.90 -1.86
C PRO A 144 14.34 -3.36 -1.99
N ARG A 145 13.35 -4.26 -1.99
CA ARG A 145 13.60 -5.68 -2.23
C ARG A 145 14.09 -5.82 -3.69
N PRO A 146 15.28 -6.39 -3.94
CA PRO A 146 15.80 -6.48 -5.30
C PRO A 146 14.81 -7.24 -6.19
N ALA A 147 14.60 -6.73 -7.40
CA ALA A 147 13.79 -7.41 -8.39
C ALA A 147 14.43 -8.78 -8.64
N ILE A 148 13.66 -9.84 -8.42
CA ILE A 148 14.05 -11.20 -8.74
C ILE A 148 14.10 -11.25 -10.28
N GLU A 149 15.29 -11.49 -10.85
CA GLU A 149 15.50 -11.72 -12.30
C GLU A 149 14.80 -13.00 -12.79
#